data_AF-A0A8J7WVQ5-F1
#
_entry.id   AF-A0A8J7WVQ5-F1
#
_cell.length_a   1.000
_cell.length_b   1.000
_cell.length_c   1.000
_cell.angle_alpha   90.00
_cell.angle_beta   90.00
_cell.angle_gamma   90.00
#
_symmetry.space_group_name_H-M   'P 1'
#
loop_
_entity.id
_entity.type
_entity.pdbx_description
1 polymer ?
#
loop_
_entity_poly.entity_id
_entity_poly.type
_entity_poly.pdbx_seq_one_letter_code
_entity_poly.pdbx_strand_id
1 'polypeptide(L)' 'MTENQHNLSQLMREYGIKQKTIAKIAKVSPAAVSLVVNGKSKSGRIEGIIQDEITKRKQEKEKMTEQ' A
#
# COMPACT_ATOMS: atom_id res chain seq x y z
N MET A 1 19.81 4.88 10.91
CA MET A 1 18.74 4.06 11.52
C MET A 1 17.93 3.44 10.38
N THR A 2 18.03 2.11 10.23
CA THR A 2 17.22 1.18 9.41
C THR A 2 16.64 1.68 8.08
N GLU A 3 17.41 1.49 7.00
CA GLU A 3 17.07 1.79 5.60
C GLU A 3 16.01 0.86 4.96
N ASN A 4 15.45 -0.12 5.69
CA ASN A 4 14.56 -1.14 5.09
C ASN A 4 13.07 -1.04 5.45
N GLN A 5 12.63 0.02 6.13
CA GLN A 5 11.20 0.35 6.14
C GLN A 5 10.88 1.22 4.93
N HIS A 6 10.73 0.59 3.76
CA HIS A 6 10.09 1.27 2.63
C HIS A 6 8.78 1.86 3.12
N ASN A 7 8.72 3.18 3.14
CA ASN A 7 7.56 3.91 3.62
C ASN A 7 6.37 3.52 2.74
N LEU A 8 5.36 2.85 3.30
CA LEU A 8 4.17 2.38 2.56
C LEU A 8 3.55 3.53 1.75
N SER A 9 3.66 4.76 2.25
CA SER A 9 3.23 5.98 1.56
C SER A 9 3.92 6.18 0.21
N GLN A 10 5.25 5.95 0.17
CA GLN A 10 6.05 6.10 -1.05
C GLN A 10 5.70 5.02 -2.07
N LEU A 11 5.62 3.75 -1.63
CA LEU A 11 5.24 2.65 -2.51
C LEU A 11 3.83 2.84 -3.07
N MET A 12 2.88 3.22 -2.21
CA MET A 12 1.51 3.52 -2.67
C MET A 12 1.51 4.63 -3.72
N ARG A 13 2.35 5.66 -3.57
CA ARG A 13 2.47 6.74 -4.56
C ARG A 13 3.08 6.25 -5.88
N GLU A 14 4.14 5.45 -5.83
CA GLU A 14 4.85 4.90 -6.99
C GLU A 14 3.96 4.00 -7.86
N TYR A 15 3.12 3.18 -7.22
CA TYR A 15 2.18 2.29 -7.90
C TYR A 15 0.80 2.92 -8.12
N GLY A 16 0.60 4.20 -7.78
CA GLY A 16 -0.66 4.93 -7.97
C GLY A 16 -1.83 4.38 -7.15
N ILE A 17 -1.55 3.81 -5.99
CA ILE A 17 -2.53 3.20 -5.08
C ILE A 17 -3.09 4.27 -4.14
N LYS A 18 -4.41 4.40 -4.12
CA LYS A 18 -5.10 5.38 -3.28
C LYS A 18 -5.46 4.77 -1.93
N GLN A 19 -5.22 5.50 -0.84
CA GLN A 19 -5.62 5.08 0.51
C GLN A 19 -7.12 4.80 0.63
N LYS A 20 -7.97 5.51 -0.14
CA LYS A 20 -9.42 5.27 -0.21
C LYS A 20 -9.75 3.86 -0.73
N THR A 21 -8.96 3.35 -1.68
CA THR A 21 -9.14 1.98 -2.21
C THR A 21 -8.80 0.96 -1.14
N ILE A 22 -7.66 1.13 -0.47
CA ILE A 22 -7.24 0.27 0.65
C ILE A 22 -8.28 0.29 1.78
N ALA A 23 -8.80 1.47 2.13
CA ALA A 23 -9.83 1.60 3.17
C ALA A 23 -11.09 0.80 2.81
N LYS A 24 -11.51 0.83 1.54
CA LYS A 24 -12.66 0.06 1.04
C LYS A 24 -12.41 -1.46 1.12
N ILE A 25 -11.23 -1.92 0.73
CA ILE A 25 -10.85 -3.35 0.77
C ILE A 25 -10.75 -3.83 2.23
N ALA A 26 -10.11 -3.04 3.09
CA ALA A 26 -9.94 -3.34 4.50
C ALA A 26 -11.24 -3.19 5.32
N LYS A 27 -12.27 -2.56 4.76
CA LYS A 27 -13.52 -2.20 5.46
C LYS A 27 -13.24 -1.35 6.72
N VAL A 28 -12.34 -0.37 6.58
CA VAL A 28 -11.94 0.56 7.66
C VAL A 28 -12.05 2.01 7.20
N SER A 29 -11.90 2.96 8.12
CA SER A 29 -11.88 4.37 7.77
C SER A 29 -10.59 4.75 7.02
N PRO A 30 -10.63 5.73 6.08
CA PRO A 30 -9.43 6.26 5.46
C PRO A 30 -8.42 6.81 6.47
N ALA A 31 -8.90 7.34 7.61
CA ALA A 31 -8.05 7.80 8.70
C ALA A 31 -7.22 6.65 9.31
N ALA A 32 -7.81 5.47 9.51
CA ALA A 32 -7.09 4.29 10.01
C ALA A 32 -5.97 3.86 9.04
N VAL A 33 -6.23 3.88 7.74
CA VAL A 33 -5.21 3.61 6.72
C VAL A 33 -4.10 4.65 6.78
N SER A 34 -4.44 5.94 6.89
CA SER A 34 -3.46 7.02 7.01
C SER A 34 -2.56 6.87 8.24
N LEU A 35 -3.10 6.44 9.38
CA LEU A 35 -2.31 6.19 10.58
C LEU A 35 -1.29 5.07 10.36
N VAL A 36 -1.67 3.99 9.69
CA VAL A 36 -0.78 2.86 9.38
C VAL A 36 0.28 3.26 8.35
N VAL A 37 -0.13 3.90 7.26
CA VAL A 37 0.76 4.34 6.18
C VAL A 37 1.82 5.32 6.67
N ASN A 38 1.46 6.19 7.63
CA ASN A 38 2.40 7.15 8.23
C ASN A 38 3.20 6.57 9.41
N GLY A 39 3.10 5.26 9.69
CA GLY A 39 3.81 4.61 10.79
C GLY A 39 3.33 5.01 12.19
N LYS A 40 2.19 5.72 12.30
CA LYS A 40 1.58 6.14 13.57
C LYS A 40 0.78 5.03 14.24
N SER A 41 0.46 3.97 13.50
CA SER A 41 -0.23 2.78 13.99
C SER A 41 0.30 1.54 13.28
N LYS A 42 0.20 0.38 13.93
CA LYS A 42 0.57 -0.92 13.35
C LYS A 42 -0.68 -1.74 13.12
N SER A 43 -0.84 -2.27 11.91
CA SER A 43 -1.97 -3.14 11.59
C SER A 43 -1.55 -4.10 10.50
N GLY A 44 -1.21 -5.34 10.89
CA GLY A 44 -0.82 -6.37 9.94
C GLY A 44 -1.87 -6.63 8.86
N ARG A 45 -3.16 -6.43 9.17
CA ARG A 45 -4.24 -6.52 8.17
C ARG A 45 -4.17 -5.42 7.12
N ILE A 46 -3.99 -4.16 7.51
CA ILE A 46 -3.92 -3.03 6.56
C ILE A 46 -2.60 -3.11 5.78
N GLU A 47 -1.50 -3.43 6.45
CA GLU A 47 -0.18 -3.60 5.84
C GLU A 47 -0.19 -4.70 4.78
N GLY A 48 -0.78 -5.87 5.09
CA GLY A 48 -0.94 -6.97 4.14
C GLY A 48 -1.75 -6.56 2.90
N ILE A 49 -2.91 -5.90 3.10
CA ILE A 49 -3.73 -5.42 1.97
C ILE A 49 -2.96 -4.43 1.09
N ILE A 50 -2.16 -3.55 1.67
CA ILE A 50 -1.33 -2.61 0.90
C ILE A 50 -0.27 -3.36 0.10
N GLN A 51 0.42 -4.32 0.70
CA GLN A 51 1.43 -5.14 0.02
C GLN A 51 0.84 -6.00 -1.10
N ASP A 52 -0.33 -6.59 -0.89
CA ASP A 52 -1.05 -7.36 -1.90
C ASP A 52 -1.40 -6.49 -3.12
N GLU A 53 -1.94 -5.29 -2.88
CA GLU A 53 -2.30 -4.35 -3.95
C GLU A 53 -1.07 -3.84 -4.70
N ILE A 54 0.05 -3.58 -4.00
CA ILE A 54 1.35 -3.24 -4.62
C ILE A 54 1.82 -4.40 -5.51
N THR A 55 1.81 -5.62 -4.99
CA THR A 55 2.26 -6.81 -5.72
C THR A 55 1.42 -7.03 -6.98
N LYS A 56 0.11 -6.86 -6.89
CA LYS A 56 -0.79 -6.94 -8.03
C LYS A 56 -0.48 -5.89 -9.10
N ARG A 57 -0.31 -4.62 -8.70
CA ARG A 57 0.06 -3.51 -9.61
C ARG A 57 1.43 -3.73 -10.25
N LYS A 58 2.38 -4.30 -9.51
CA LYS A 58 3.71 -4.63 -10.02
C LYS A 58 3.64 -5.68 -11.13
N GLN A 59 2.89 -6.76 -10.90
CA GLN A 59 2.67 -7.79 -11.91
C GLN A 59 1.94 -7.27 -13.15
N GLU A 60 0.98 -6.35 -12.99
CA GLU A 60 0.28 -5.71 -14.11
C GLU A 60 1.21 -4.80 -14.93
N LYS A 61 2.10 -4.04 -14.27
CA LYS A 61 3.11 -3.21 -14.96
C LYS A 61 4.09 -4.07 -15.76
N GLU A 62 4.60 -5.15 -15.19
CA GLU A 62 5.58 -6.03 -15.85
C GLU A 62 4.99 -6.67 -17.11
N LYS A 63 3.71 -7.09 -17.08
CA LYS A 63 3.02 -7.67 -18.25
C LYS A 63 2.75 -6.67 -19.39
N MET A 64 2.68 -5.37 -19.11
CA MET A 64 2.48 -4.33 -20.12
C MET A 64 3.78 -3.95 -20.84
N THR A 65 4.94 -4.23 -20.25
CA THR A 65 6.26 -3.91 -20.84
C THR A 65 6.79 -4.99 -21.78
N GLU A 66 6.14 -6.15 -21.89
CA GLU A 66 6.54 -7.27 -22.76
C GLU A 66 5.68 -7.40 -24.05
N GLN A 67 4.91 -6.36 -24.43
CA GLN A 67 4.14 -6.33 -25.68
C GLN A 67 4.66 -5.30 -26.67
#